data_AF-A0A2A2R170-F1
#
_entry.id   AF-A0A2A2R170-F1
#
_cell.length_a   1.000
_cell.length_b   1.000
_cell.length_c   1.000
_cell.angle_alpha   90.00
_cell.angle_beta   90.00
_cell.angle_gamma   90.00
#
_symmetry.space_group_name_H-M   'P 1'
#
loop_
_entity.id
_entity.type
_entity.pdbx_description
1 polymer ?
#
loop_
_entity_poly.entity_id
_entity_poly.type
_entity_poly.pdbx_seq_one_letter_code
_entity_poly.pdbx_strand_id
1 'polypeptide(L)'
;MKTFRAKNLQEAVELAVKFKRQRKYNWFRGQSRDFPPSPSFGRLSKLEAKKSLKRFERFVCWLIQTPGLGCFRSNPDAPIAIAQHYGIPTGFLDFTTDPSVAGYFASWDKNKIDSSATSCIYCLNSKKITEQWALIKKIFRIIQNVNAST
;
A
#
# COMPACT_ATOMS: atom_id res chain seq x y z
N MET A 1 4.06 10.30 -12.12
CA MET A 1 5.09 9.51 -11.41
C MET A 1 6.41 9.69 -12.15
N LYS A 2 7.55 9.85 -11.48
CA LYS A 2 8.87 9.97 -12.16
C LYS A 2 9.67 8.70 -11.90
N THR A 3 10.24 8.12 -12.96
CA THR A 3 11.05 6.90 -12.89
C THR A 3 12.52 7.25 -12.80
N PHE A 4 13.25 6.55 -11.92
CA PHE A 4 14.70 6.66 -11.78
C PHE A 4 15.29 5.25 -11.97
N ARG A 5 16.35 5.13 -12.76
CA ARG A 5 17.04 3.86 -13.00
C ARG A 5 18.30 3.77 -12.13
N ALA A 6 18.61 2.57 -11.70
CA ALA A 6 19.82 2.21 -10.97
C ALA A 6 20.39 0.93 -11.58
N LYS A 7 21.71 0.75 -11.51
CA LYS A 7 22.41 -0.44 -12.05
C LYS A 7 22.19 -1.66 -11.19
N ASN A 8 22.02 -1.47 -9.87
CA ASN A 8 21.83 -2.54 -8.90
C ASN A 8 21.05 -2.04 -7.67
N LEU A 9 20.78 -2.97 -6.74
CA LEU A 9 20.02 -2.66 -5.53
C LEU A 9 20.70 -1.60 -4.66
N GLN A 10 22.02 -1.68 -4.51
CA GLN A 10 22.79 -0.74 -3.68
C GLN A 10 22.61 0.69 -4.18
N GLU A 11 22.79 0.92 -5.49
CA GLU A 11 22.57 2.22 -6.11
C GLU A 11 21.11 2.69 -5.97
N ALA A 12 20.13 1.77 -6.06
CA ALA A 12 18.72 2.11 -5.85
C ALA A 12 18.44 2.60 -4.43
N VAL A 13 19.02 1.94 -3.42
CA VAL A 13 18.91 2.35 -2.01
C VAL A 13 19.60 3.69 -1.78
N GLU A 14 20.80 3.88 -2.33
CA GLU A 14 21.55 5.15 -2.25
C GLU A 14 20.77 6.32 -2.87
N LEU A 15 20.12 6.10 -4.02
CA LEU A 15 19.24 7.08 -4.63
C LEU A 15 18.04 7.41 -3.73
N ALA A 16 17.40 6.40 -3.13
CA ALA A 16 16.29 6.60 -2.20
C ALA A 16 16.72 7.37 -0.94
N VAL A 17 17.89 7.04 -0.36
CA VAL A 17 18.50 7.77 0.77
C VAL A 17 18.80 9.22 0.37
N LYS A 18 19.39 9.45 -0.81
CA LYS A 18 19.64 10.79 -1.34
C LYS A 18 18.35 11.59 -1.47
N PHE A 19 17.29 11.00 -2.03
CA PHE A 19 15.99 11.67 -2.17
C PHE A 19 15.33 11.94 -0.81
N LYS A 20 15.48 11.04 0.16
CA LYS A 20 15.03 11.24 1.55
C LYS A 20 15.74 12.44 2.17
N ARG A 21 17.07 12.52 2.05
CA ARG A 21 17.88 13.63 2.56
C ARG A 21 17.51 14.97 1.91
N GLN A 22 17.23 14.95 0.61
CA GLN A 22 16.74 16.11 -0.14
C GLN A 22 15.26 16.47 0.14
N ARG A 23 14.58 15.73 1.03
CA ARG A 23 13.14 15.88 1.34
C ARG A 23 12.23 15.79 0.13
N LYS A 24 12.69 15.12 -0.93
CA LYS A 24 11.94 14.96 -2.18
C LYS A 24 10.90 13.86 -2.04
N TYR A 25 11.27 12.76 -1.40
CA TYR A 25 10.42 11.60 -1.11
C TYR A 25 10.69 11.11 0.31
N ASN A 26 9.68 10.56 0.97
CA ASN A 26 9.78 10.10 2.37
C ASN A 26 9.09 8.76 2.63
N TRP A 27 8.38 8.21 1.64
CA TRP A 27 7.82 6.87 1.65
C TRP A 27 8.42 6.04 0.52
N PHE A 28 8.76 4.78 0.82
CA PHE A 28 9.48 3.88 -0.05
C PHE A 28 8.83 2.49 -0.07
N ARG A 29 8.82 1.81 -1.22
CA ARG A 29 8.36 0.41 -1.33
C ARG A 29 9.23 -0.34 -2.31
N GLY A 30 9.81 -1.46 -1.87
CA GLY A 30 10.53 -2.37 -2.75
C GLY A 30 9.62 -3.38 -3.44
N GLN A 31 9.99 -3.77 -4.66
CA GLN A 31 9.33 -4.85 -5.39
C GLN A 31 10.33 -5.58 -6.29
N SER A 32 10.22 -6.90 -6.38
CA SER A 32 11.12 -7.75 -7.17
C SER A 32 10.87 -7.73 -8.68
N ARG A 33 9.86 -6.99 -9.14
CA ARG A 33 9.47 -6.82 -10.54
C ARG A 33 8.94 -5.42 -10.79
N ASP A 34 9.23 -4.85 -11.95
CA ASP A 34 8.71 -3.53 -12.39
C ASP A 34 7.25 -3.60 -12.90
N PHE A 35 6.35 -4.09 -12.06
CA PHE A 35 4.90 -4.02 -12.32
C PHE A 35 4.24 -3.00 -11.41
N PRO A 36 3.23 -2.24 -11.88
CA PRO A 36 2.53 -1.27 -11.06
C PRO A 36 2.12 -1.85 -9.70
N PRO A 37 2.34 -1.13 -8.58
CA PRO A 37 1.93 -1.58 -7.27
C PRO A 37 0.43 -1.84 -7.25
N SER A 38 0.04 -3.07 -6.96
CA SER A 38 -1.36 -3.46 -6.82
C SER A 38 -1.59 -4.03 -5.41
N PRO A 39 -2.63 -3.59 -4.67
CA PRO A 39 -2.94 -4.12 -3.36
C PRO A 39 -3.35 -5.60 -3.47
N SER A 40 -3.21 -6.36 -2.38
CA SER A 40 -3.47 -7.80 -2.39
C SER A 40 -4.88 -8.16 -2.86
N PHE A 41 -5.89 -7.38 -2.47
CA PHE A 41 -7.26 -7.58 -2.93
C PHE A 41 -7.43 -7.30 -4.44
N GLY A 42 -6.73 -6.29 -4.97
CA GLY A 42 -6.80 -5.89 -6.38
C GLY A 42 -6.17 -6.90 -7.35
N ARG A 43 -5.47 -7.92 -6.84
CA ARG A 43 -4.88 -9.00 -7.63
C ARG A 43 -5.77 -10.25 -7.73
N LEU A 44 -6.91 -10.27 -7.05
CA LEU A 44 -7.79 -11.43 -6.99
C LEU A 44 -8.70 -11.50 -8.22
N SER A 45 -9.03 -12.72 -8.65
CA SER A 45 -10.15 -12.95 -9.56
C SER A 45 -11.48 -12.58 -8.88
N LYS A 46 -12.55 -12.38 -9.68
CA LYS A 46 -13.89 -12.05 -9.17
C LYS A 46 -14.40 -13.06 -8.14
N LEU A 47 -14.15 -14.35 -8.36
CA LEU A 47 -14.56 -15.41 -7.45
C LEU A 47 -13.78 -15.37 -6.13
N GLU A 48 -12.46 -15.19 -6.21
CA GLU A 48 -11.59 -15.06 -5.03
C GLU A 48 -11.92 -13.80 -4.23
N ALA A 49 -12.18 -12.68 -4.90
CA ALA A 49 -12.60 -11.44 -4.26
C ALA A 49 -13.88 -11.63 -3.44
N LYS A 50 -14.89 -12.34 -3.98
CA LYS A 50 -16.13 -12.67 -3.25
C LYS A 50 -15.86 -13.55 -2.02
N LYS A 51 -14.98 -14.54 -2.13
CA LYS A 51 -14.56 -15.39 -1.00
C LYS A 51 -13.80 -14.59 0.06
N SER A 52 -12.91 -13.71 -0.38
CA SER A 52 -12.10 -12.84 0.48
C SER A 52 -12.96 -11.84 1.25
N LEU A 53 -13.97 -11.24 0.60
CA LEU A 53 -14.95 -10.36 1.25
C LEU A 53 -15.69 -11.09 2.38
N LYS A 54 -16.23 -12.28 2.11
CA LYS A 54 -16.88 -13.10 3.15
C LYS A 54 -15.94 -13.44 4.31
N ARG A 55 -14.66 -13.70 4.01
CA ARG A 55 -13.64 -13.97 5.05
C ARG A 55 -13.35 -12.71 5.87
N PHE A 56 -13.24 -11.55 5.22
CA PHE A 56 -13.05 -10.26 5.87
C PHE A 56 -14.24 -9.88 6.76
N GLU A 57 -15.48 -10.08 6.31
CA GLU A 57 -16.69 -9.87 7.12
C GLU A 57 -16.68 -10.71 8.39
N ARG A 58 -16.40 -12.02 8.28
CA ARG A 58 -16.27 -12.90 9.47
C ARG A 58 -15.16 -12.44 10.40
N PHE A 59 -14.03 -12.00 9.84
CA PHE A 59 -12.90 -11.48 10.61
C PHE A 59 -13.28 -10.21 11.38
N VAL A 60 -13.98 -9.27 10.76
CA VAL A 60 -14.46 -8.05 11.43
C VAL A 60 -15.46 -8.40 12.53
N CYS A 61 -16.41 -9.30 12.28
CA CYS A 61 -17.36 -9.76 13.30
C CYS A 61 -16.64 -10.38 14.51
N TRP A 62 -15.64 -11.23 14.27
CA TRP A 62 -14.81 -11.79 15.33
C TRP A 62 -14.04 -10.70 16.08
N LEU A 63 -13.41 -9.77 15.37
CA LEU A 63 -12.61 -8.68 15.95
C LEU A 63 -13.46 -7.81 16.89
N ILE A 64 -14.67 -7.44 16.47
CA ILE A 64 -15.56 -6.59 17.28
C ILE A 64 -16.19 -7.31 18.47
N GLN A 65 -16.33 -8.64 18.40
CA GLN A 65 -16.91 -9.47 19.48
C GLN A 65 -15.86 -9.93 20.50
N THR A 66 -14.58 -9.87 20.14
CA THR A 66 -13.49 -10.29 21.03
C THR A 66 -13.27 -9.26 22.15
N PRO A 67 -13.39 -9.65 23.42
CA PRO A 67 -13.13 -8.76 24.56
C PRO A 67 -11.73 -8.14 24.47
N GLY A 68 -11.62 -6.84 24.76
CA GLY A 68 -10.35 -6.10 24.69
C GLY A 68 -9.98 -5.55 23.30
N LEU A 69 -10.65 -5.96 22.22
CA LEU A 69 -10.39 -5.46 20.86
C LEU A 69 -11.43 -4.43 20.38
N GLY A 70 -12.39 -4.05 21.23
CA GLY A 70 -13.43 -3.07 20.90
C GLY A 70 -12.91 -1.67 20.56
N CYS A 71 -11.69 -1.32 20.97
CA CYS A 71 -11.06 -0.03 20.67
C CYS A 71 -10.83 0.19 19.16
N PHE A 72 -10.77 -0.86 18.35
CA PHE A 72 -10.61 -0.75 16.90
C PHE A 72 -11.89 -0.28 16.18
N ARG A 73 -13.04 -0.23 16.86
CA ARG A 73 -14.30 0.25 16.28
C ARG A 73 -14.27 1.74 15.91
N SER A 74 -13.49 2.54 16.62
CA SER A 74 -13.40 4.00 16.38
C SER A 74 -12.50 4.36 15.20
N ASN A 75 -11.72 3.41 14.68
CA ASN A 75 -10.84 3.61 13.53
C ASN A 75 -11.16 2.60 12.41
N PRO A 76 -11.84 3.03 11.33
CA PRO A 76 -12.22 2.12 10.24
C PRO A 76 -11.02 1.50 9.51
N ASP A 77 -9.83 2.09 9.59
CA ASP A 77 -8.62 1.57 8.97
C ASP A 77 -7.97 0.45 9.79
N ALA A 78 -8.20 0.40 11.10
CA ALA A 78 -7.56 -0.56 11.99
C ALA A 78 -7.97 -2.02 11.69
N PRO A 79 -9.26 -2.37 11.52
CA PRO A 79 -9.64 -3.71 11.11
C PRO A 79 -9.01 -4.15 9.79
N ILE A 80 -8.80 -3.21 8.85
CA ILE A 80 -8.16 -3.50 7.55
C ILE A 80 -6.68 -3.80 7.74
N ALA A 81 -5.95 -2.99 8.52
CA ALA A 81 -4.54 -3.22 8.83
C ALA A 81 -4.32 -4.56 9.55
N ILE A 82 -5.17 -4.89 10.51
CA ILE A 82 -5.09 -6.16 11.23
C ILE A 82 -5.40 -7.32 10.27
N ALA A 83 -6.46 -7.23 9.46
CA ALA A 83 -6.78 -8.26 8.47
C ALA A 83 -5.61 -8.55 7.52
N GLN A 84 -4.91 -7.50 7.08
CA GLN A 84 -3.70 -7.63 6.25
C GLN A 84 -2.59 -8.41 6.96
N HIS A 85 -2.37 -8.17 8.26
CA HIS A 85 -1.41 -8.92 9.08
C HIS A 85 -1.77 -10.42 9.19
N TYR A 86 -3.06 -10.75 9.24
CA TYR A 86 -3.57 -12.14 9.23
C TYR A 86 -3.65 -12.76 7.82
N GLY A 87 -3.08 -12.10 6.80
CA GLY A 87 -3.02 -12.61 5.43
C GLY A 87 -4.37 -12.60 4.70
N ILE A 88 -5.34 -11.82 5.19
CA ILE A 88 -6.58 -11.56 4.45
C ILE A 88 -6.26 -10.48 3.41
N PRO A 89 -6.56 -10.70 2.12
CA PRO A 89 -6.33 -9.69 1.10
C PRO A 89 -7.09 -8.38 1.38
N THR A 90 -6.38 -7.25 1.33
CA THR A 90 -6.93 -5.91 1.58
C THR A 90 -6.57 -4.94 0.46
N GLY A 91 -7.18 -3.75 0.51
CA GLY A 91 -6.87 -2.62 -0.37
C GLY A 91 -5.61 -1.84 0.02
N PHE A 92 -4.91 -2.22 1.10
CA PHE A 92 -3.74 -1.48 1.57
C PHE A 92 -2.48 -1.85 0.79
N LEU A 93 -1.58 -0.87 0.70
CA LEU A 93 -0.24 -0.99 0.14
C LEU A 93 0.77 -0.62 1.22
N ASP A 94 1.78 -1.47 1.38
CA ASP A 94 2.82 -1.25 2.39
C ASP A 94 3.90 -0.32 1.84
N PHE A 95 4.14 0.78 2.55
CA PHE A 95 5.26 1.68 2.35
C PHE A 95 6.01 1.81 3.67
N THR A 96 7.33 1.98 3.58
CA THR A 96 8.24 2.22 4.70
C THR A 96 8.87 3.60 4.59
N THR A 97 9.27 4.19 5.71
CA THR A 97 10.09 5.40 5.73
C THR A 97 11.58 5.10 5.64
N ASP A 98 11.97 3.83 5.73
CA ASP A 98 13.35 3.36 5.66
C ASP A 98 13.68 2.81 4.26
N PRO A 99 14.56 3.49 3.49
CA PRO A 99 15.03 3.00 2.19
C PRO A 99 15.63 1.58 2.22
N SER A 100 16.28 1.19 3.31
CA SER A 100 16.92 -0.13 3.43
C SER A 100 15.89 -1.25 3.54
N VAL A 101 14.80 -1.02 4.27
CA VAL A 101 13.65 -1.94 4.33
C VAL A 101 13.02 -2.08 2.95
N ALA A 102 12.87 -0.98 2.21
CA ALA A 102 12.41 -1.05 0.82
C ALA A 102 13.40 -1.83 -0.05
N GLY A 103 14.71 -1.62 0.12
CA GLY A 103 15.74 -2.38 -0.60
C GLY A 103 15.63 -3.89 -0.38
N TYR A 104 15.43 -4.33 0.86
CA TYR A 104 15.21 -5.74 1.20
C TYR A 104 14.05 -6.33 0.38
N PHE A 105 12.87 -5.70 0.39
CA PHE A 105 11.70 -6.17 -0.37
C PHE A 105 11.88 -6.09 -1.89
N ALA A 106 12.75 -5.21 -2.39
CA ALA A 106 13.08 -5.14 -3.81
C ALA A 106 13.92 -6.35 -4.25
N SER A 107 14.79 -6.88 -3.38
CA SER A 107 15.58 -8.09 -3.64
C SER A 107 14.92 -9.41 -3.24
N TRP A 108 13.87 -9.34 -2.43
CA TRP A 108 13.19 -10.49 -1.87
C TRP A 108 12.19 -11.07 -2.87
N ASP A 109 12.57 -12.15 -3.54
CA ASP A 109 11.65 -12.98 -4.31
C ASP A 109 11.75 -14.43 -3.81
N LYS A 110 10.62 -14.99 -3.36
CA LYS A 110 10.55 -16.39 -2.92
C LYS A 110 10.65 -17.38 -4.10
N ASN A 111 10.42 -16.90 -5.34
CA ASN A 111 10.35 -17.69 -6.55
C ASN A 111 11.43 -17.29 -7.57
N LYS A 112 12.66 -17.00 -7.11
CA LYS A 112 13.81 -16.71 -8.00
C LYS A 112 14.07 -17.88 -8.96
N ILE A 113 13.41 -17.86 -10.10
CA ILE A 113 13.65 -18.78 -11.22
C ILE A 113 14.37 -18.04 -12.36
N ASP A 114 14.33 -16.71 -12.39
CA ASP A 114 14.88 -15.93 -13.51
C ASP A 114 15.83 -14.82 -13.05
N SER A 115 17.10 -14.95 -13.43
CA SER A 115 18.18 -13.98 -13.20
C SER A 115 17.98 -12.65 -13.94
N SER A 116 16.97 -12.53 -14.80
CA SER A 116 16.62 -11.30 -15.53
C SER A 116 15.61 -10.39 -14.81
N ALA A 117 15.06 -10.81 -13.67
CA ALA A 117 14.03 -10.04 -12.96
C ALA A 117 14.56 -8.68 -12.45
N THR A 118 13.90 -7.60 -12.86
CA THR A 118 14.23 -6.23 -12.47
C THR A 118 13.60 -5.86 -11.13
N SER A 119 14.42 -5.50 -10.15
CA SER A 119 13.95 -4.94 -8.88
C SER A 119 13.71 -3.43 -8.97
N CYS A 120 12.70 -2.92 -8.25
CA CYS A 120 12.40 -1.49 -8.21
C CYS A 120 12.07 -1.00 -6.79
N ILE A 121 12.32 0.31 -6.56
CA ILE A 121 11.92 1.02 -5.34
C ILE A 121 10.99 2.17 -5.75
N TYR A 122 9.72 2.08 -5.35
CA TYR A 122 8.75 3.15 -5.49
C TYR A 122 9.01 4.23 -4.43
N CYS A 123 9.11 5.48 -4.87
CA CYS A 123 9.36 6.63 -3.99
C CYS A 123 8.17 7.59 -4.04
N LEU A 124 7.59 7.88 -2.88
CA LEU A 124 6.43 8.74 -2.73
C LEU A 124 6.72 9.91 -1.77
N ASN A 125 6.08 11.04 -2.06
CA ASN A 125 6.06 12.20 -1.18
C ASN A 125 4.71 12.22 -0.47
N SER A 126 4.71 11.93 0.83
CA SER A 126 3.47 11.78 1.59
C SER A 126 2.66 13.07 1.62
N LYS A 127 3.31 14.24 1.76
CA LYS A 127 2.64 15.55 1.75
C LYS A 127 1.86 15.77 0.46
N LYS A 128 2.50 15.53 -0.69
CA LYS A 128 1.86 15.65 -2.00
C LYS A 128 0.65 14.71 -2.14
N ILE A 129 0.75 13.48 -1.65
CA ILE A 129 -0.36 12.52 -1.69
C ILE A 129 -1.50 12.97 -0.79
N THR A 130 -1.20 13.43 0.43
CA THR A 130 -2.20 13.94 1.37
C THR A 130 -2.95 15.15 0.79
N GLU A 131 -2.24 16.07 0.15
CA GLU A 131 -2.84 17.23 -0.52
C GLU A 131 -3.77 16.81 -1.67
N GLN A 132 -3.31 15.89 -2.53
CA GLN A 132 -4.13 15.34 -3.61
C GLN A 132 -5.38 14.63 -3.07
N TRP A 133 -5.23 13.85 -2.00
CA TRP A 133 -6.33 13.15 -1.36
C TRP A 133 -7.36 14.10 -0.74
N ALA A 134 -6.90 15.18 -0.12
CA ALA A 134 -7.78 16.22 0.41
C ALA A 134 -8.61 16.88 -0.69
N LEU A 135 -8.00 17.16 -1.85
CA LEU A 135 -8.70 17.70 -3.01
C LEU A 135 -9.78 16.73 -3.53
N ILE A 136 -9.43 15.44 -3.66
CA ILE A 136 -10.38 14.40 -4.08
C ILE A 136 -11.57 14.33 -3.13
N LYS A 137 -11.35 14.34 -1.81
CA LYS A 137 -12.43 14.37 -0.81
C LYS A 137 -13.33 15.60 -0.98
N LYS A 138 -12.75 16.77 -1.27
CA LYS A 138 -13.53 18.00 -1.51
C LYS A 138 -14.43 17.86 -2.74
N ILE A 139 -13.90 17.33 -3.84
CA ILE A 139 -14.66 17.09 -5.08
C ILE A 139 -15.82 16.11 -4.82
N PHE A 140 -15.55 14.97 -4.16
CA PHE A 140 -16.59 13.99 -3.84
C PHE A 140 -17.74 14.59 -3.00
N ARG A 141 -17.41 15.44 -2.01
CA ARG A 141 -18.44 16.14 -1.20
C ARG A 141 -19.29 17.08 -2.05
N ILE A 142 -18.69 17.82 -2.98
CA ILE A 142 -19.43 18.72 -3.88
C ILE A 142 -20.41 17.91 -4.73
N ILE A 143 -19.95 16.81 -5.34
CA ILE A 143 -20.80 15.95 -6.17
C ILE A 143 -21.98 15.38 -5.37
N GLN A 144 -21.72 14.92 -4.13
CA GLN A 144 -22.78 14.41 -3.27
C GLN A 144 -23.82 15.48 -2.91
N ASN A 145 -23.39 16.71 -2.63
CA ASN A 145 -24.30 17.80 -2.30
C ASN A 145 -25.17 18.22 -3.50
N VAL A 146 -24.60 18.25 -4.71
CA VAL A 146 -25.35 18.54 -5.94
C VAL A 146 -26.42 17.48 -6.17
N ASN A 147 -26.06 16.19 -6.09
CA ASN A 147 -27.00 15.08 -6.29
C ASN A 147 -28.08 14.97 -5.18
N ALA A 148 -27.85 15.57 -4.01
CA ALA A 148 -28.84 15.61 -2.92
C ALA A 148 -29.80 16.80 -3.02
N SER A 149 -29.51 17.78 -3.90
CA SER A 149 -30.31 19.00 -4.10
C SER A 149 -31.17 18.96 -5.37
N THR A 150 -31.11 17.85 -6.10
CA THR A 150 -31.87 17.52 -7.32
C THR A 150 -32.74 16.30 -7.05
#